data_AF-A0A1H8MQ02-F1
#
_entry.id   AF-A0A1H8MQ02-F1
#
_cell.length_a   1.000
_cell.length_b   1.000
_cell.length_c   1.000
_cell.angle_alpha   90.00
_cell.angle_beta   90.00
_cell.angle_gamma   90.00
#
_symmetry.space_group_name_H-M   'P 1'
#
loop_
_entity.id
_entity.type
_entity.pdbx_description
1 polymer ?
#
loop_
_entity_poly.entity_id
_entity_poly.type
_entity_poly.pdbx_seq_one_letter_code
_entity_poly.pdbx_strand_id
1 'polypeptide(L)'
;MADDYVRRTAITRLEVTDEQRDLLEETISEWKRGCQIATDMAWGQVQRQERRTASRLRRVCEHTGLGSQHAILATHQAAQAITSCIERRAKGKKVSKPTFTAPTMKDDTRTISLFDDDTVSLSTTQSRIRCELVLPDTDDGYQQQYPDSDTWSVTESTLTARDGDYFLHIGFRRHKNDTERNTGSVVESVDACKRAFGSLGLPHRLQTVMMVIELPDSWISKEGGMYLDAPCSGTWIEFNELERPIASG
;
A
#
# COMPACT_ATOMS: atom_id res chain seq x y z
N MET A 1 -10.28 -21.41 6.13
CA MET A 1 -9.12 -21.44 7.05
C MET A 1 -9.21 -20.15 7.84
N ALA A 2 -9.35 -20.23 9.16
CA ALA A 2 -9.29 -19.03 9.99
C ALA A 2 -7.89 -18.42 9.86
N ASP A 3 -7.79 -17.10 9.86
CA ASP A 3 -6.49 -16.42 9.81
C ASP A 3 -5.80 -16.56 11.17
N ASP A 4 -4.69 -17.29 11.23
CA ASP A 4 -3.92 -17.55 12.46
C ASP A 4 -2.93 -16.43 12.79
N TYR A 5 -3.02 -15.28 12.11
CA TYR A 5 -2.11 -14.15 12.31
C TYR A 5 -2.81 -12.89 12.83
N VAL A 6 -2.10 -12.16 13.69
CA VAL A 6 -2.38 -10.76 14.01
C VAL A 6 -1.53 -9.89 13.09
N ARG A 7 -2.12 -8.85 12.49
CA ARG A 7 -1.41 -7.90 11.64
C ARG A 7 -1.47 -6.49 12.21
N ARG A 8 -0.39 -5.75 12.04
CA ARG A 8 -0.29 -4.35 12.42
C ARG A 8 0.46 -3.58 11.33
N THR A 9 0.25 -2.28 11.31
CA THR A 9 0.96 -1.39 10.41
C THR A 9 1.53 -0.24 11.23
N ALA A 10 2.84 -0.07 11.18
CA ALA A 10 3.50 1.13 11.70
C ALA A 10 3.68 2.12 10.55
N ILE A 11 3.52 3.41 10.83
CA ILE A 11 3.75 4.48 9.86
C ILE A 11 4.88 5.33 10.42
N THR A 12 5.90 5.57 9.60
CA THR A 12 7.06 6.39 9.94
C THR A 12 7.46 7.26 8.76
N ARG A 13 8.04 8.43 9.03
CA ARG A 13 8.60 9.31 8.00
C ARG A 13 10.05 8.87 7.76
N LEU A 14 10.51 8.96 6.52
CA LEU A 14 11.91 8.72 6.17
C LEU A 14 12.66 10.05 6.13
N GLU A 15 13.85 10.06 6.72
CA GLU A 15 14.84 11.09 6.45
C GLU A 15 15.55 10.75 5.14
N VAL A 16 15.40 11.63 4.15
CA VAL A 16 15.91 11.41 2.80
C VAL A 16 16.78 12.59 2.36
N THR A 17 17.93 12.27 1.78
CA THR A 17 18.76 13.22 1.03
C THR A 17 18.12 13.55 -0.32
N ASP A 18 18.60 14.60 -0.98
CA ASP A 18 18.10 14.99 -2.30
C ASP A 18 18.37 13.90 -3.35
N GLU A 19 19.52 13.23 -3.31
CA GLU A 19 19.83 12.12 -4.21
C GLU A 19 18.93 10.90 -3.97
N GLN A 20 18.59 10.61 -2.70
CA GLN A 20 17.66 9.54 -2.36
C GLN A 20 16.24 9.87 -2.77
N ARG A 21 15.82 11.12 -2.60
CA ARG A 21 14.53 11.64 -3.07
C ARG A 21 14.38 11.38 -4.57
N ASP A 22 15.35 11.78 -5.39
CA ASP A 22 15.30 11.59 -6.85
C ASP A 22 15.11 10.11 -7.22
N LEU A 23 15.85 9.20 -6.56
CA LEU A 23 15.71 7.75 -6.76
C LEU A 23 14.33 7.22 -6.34
N LEU A 24 13.77 7.71 -5.23
CA LEU A 24 12.44 7.32 -4.78
C LEU A 24 11.35 7.82 -5.72
N GLU A 25 11.44 9.06 -6.20
CA GLU A 25 10.48 9.62 -7.17
C GLU A 25 10.53 8.86 -8.49
N GLU A 26 11.73 8.57 -9.00
CA GLU A 26 11.92 7.76 -10.21
C GLU A 26 11.29 6.38 -10.02
N THR A 27 11.58 5.72 -8.89
CA THR A 27 11.06 4.38 -8.60
C THR A 27 9.54 4.37 -8.46
N ILE A 28 8.93 5.34 -7.77
CA ILE A 28 7.47 5.47 -7.67
C ILE A 28 6.86 5.75 -9.05
N SER A 29 7.51 6.57 -9.89
CA SER A 29 7.06 6.87 -11.24
C SER A 29 7.05 5.62 -12.13
N GLU A 30 8.16 4.87 -12.14
CA GLU A 30 8.32 3.63 -12.89
C GLU A 30 7.41 2.53 -12.36
N TRP A 31 7.17 2.48 -11.05
CA TRP A 31 6.19 1.61 -10.42
C TRP A 31 4.76 1.87 -10.93
N LYS A 32 4.30 3.14 -10.90
CA LYS A 32 2.98 3.53 -11.43
C LYS A 32 2.85 3.15 -12.90
N ARG A 33 3.88 3.42 -13.69
CA ARG A 33 3.95 3.07 -15.10
C ARG A 33 3.86 1.56 -15.31
N GLY A 34 4.58 0.76 -14.51
CA GLY A 34 4.51 -0.70 -14.55
C GLY A 34 3.11 -1.23 -14.23
N CYS A 35 2.47 -0.71 -13.19
CA CYS A 35 1.07 -1.03 -12.85
C CYS A 35 0.12 -0.69 -14.01
N GLN A 36 0.30 0.46 -14.65
CA GLN A 36 -0.52 0.90 -15.77
C GLN A 36 -0.35 -0.01 -17.00
N ILE A 37 0.90 -0.34 -17.38
CA ILE A 37 1.20 -1.26 -18.49
C ILE A 37 0.55 -2.62 -18.26
N ALA A 38 0.72 -3.19 -17.06
CA ALA A 38 0.13 -4.48 -16.73
C ALA A 38 -1.41 -4.44 -16.78
N THR A 39 -2.01 -3.33 -16.36
CA THR A 39 -3.46 -3.09 -16.40
C THR A 39 -3.96 -2.97 -17.84
N ASP A 40 -3.30 -2.17 -18.67
CA ASP A 40 -3.67 -1.96 -20.06
C ASP A 40 -3.63 -3.26 -20.87
N MET A 41 -2.64 -4.11 -20.60
CA MET A 41 -2.55 -5.44 -21.20
C MET A 41 -3.62 -6.42 -20.70
N ALA A 42 -4.11 -6.25 -19.47
CA ALA A 42 -5.05 -7.16 -18.84
C ALA A 42 -6.52 -6.76 -19.03
N TRP A 43 -6.80 -5.47 -19.16
CA TRP A 43 -8.15 -4.93 -19.21
C TRP A 43 -8.91 -5.41 -20.46
N GLY A 44 -10.14 -5.89 -20.27
CA GLY A 44 -11.00 -6.36 -21.36
C GLY A 44 -10.60 -7.70 -22.00
N GLN A 45 -9.54 -8.35 -21.53
CA GLN A 45 -9.03 -9.59 -22.12
C GLN A 45 -9.65 -10.84 -21.46
N VAL A 46 -10.54 -11.54 -22.19
CA VAL A 46 -11.21 -12.79 -21.74
C VAL A 46 -10.19 -13.94 -21.59
N GLN A 47 -10.40 -14.76 -20.56
CA GLN A 47 -9.48 -15.61 -19.80
C GLN A 47 -8.54 -16.57 -20.59
N ARG A 48 -7.23 -16.40 -20.37
CA ARG A 48 -6.21 -17.47 -20.18
C ARG A 48 -5.11 -16.88 -19.28
N GLN A 49 -5.12 -17.25 -18.00
CA GLN A 49 -4.49 -16.46 -16.94
C GLN A 49 -2.95 -16.55 -16.91
N GLU A 50 -2.39 -17.76 -17.00
CA GLU A 50 -0.98 -18.02 -16.69
C GLU A 50 0.00 -17.50 -17.76
N ARG A 51 -0.24 -17.80 -19.05
CA ARG A 51 0.59 -17.28 -20.16
C ARG A 51 0.58 -15.76 -20.27
N ARG A 52 -0.45 -15.10 -19.72
CA ARG A 52 -0.54 -13.64 -19.71
C ARG A 52 0.21 -12.99 -18.54
N THR A 53 0.37 -13.65 -17.40
CA THR A 53 1.16 -13.08 -16.29
C THR A 53 2.64 -12.96 -16.65
N ALA A 54 3.23 -14.00 -17.24
CA ALA A 54 4.63 -13.96 -17.68
C ALA A 54 4.87 -12.91 -18.78
N SER A 55 3.94 -12.76 -19.73
CA SER A 55 4.07 -11.74 -20.78
C SER A 55 3.86 -10.31 -20.27
N ARG A 56 2.96 -10.10 -19.29
CA ARG A 56 2.83 -8.80 -18.60
C ARG A 56 4.09 -8.45 -17.84
N LEU A 57 4.61 -9.38 -17.03
CA LEU A 57 5.84 -9.18 -16.30
C LEU A 57 6.98 -8.82 -17.25
N ARG A 58 7.16 -9.60 -18.33
CA ARG A 58 8.17 -9.31 -19.35
C ARG A 58 7.99 -7.91 -19.93
N ARG A 59 6.75 -7.52 -20.28
CA ARG A 59 6.47 -6.19 -20.83
C ARG A 59 6.77 -5.07 -19.84
N VAL A 60 6.44 -5.26 -18.56
CA VAL A 60 6.78 -4.31 -17.49
C VAL A 60 8.30 -4.15 -17.39
N CYS A 61 9.06 -5.25 -17.32
CA CYS A 61 10.52 -5.18 -17.30
C CYS A 61 11.12 -4.54 -18.57
N GLU A 62 10.54 -4.78 -19.75
CA GLU A 62 11.02 -4.19 -21.01
C GLU A 62 10.79 -2.67 -21.11
N HIS A 63 9.77 -2.14 -20.42
CA HIS A 63 9.29 -0.76 -20.61
C HIS A 63 9.41 0.08 -19.35
N THR A 64 10.04 -0.45 -18.30
CA THR A 64 10.28 0.28 -17.07
C THR A 64 11.71 0.04 -16.57
N GLY A 65 12.21 0.94 -15.73
CA GLY A 65 13.47 0.77 -14.99
C GLY A 65 13.36 -0.15 -13.77
N LEU A 66 12.23 -0.84 -13.58
CA LEU A 66 12.00 -1.63 -12.37
C LEU A 66 12.87 -2.88 -12.33
N GLY A 67 13.44 -3.15 -11.16
CA GLY A 67 13.96 -4.47 -10.83
C GLY A 67 12.86 -5.54 -10.91
N SER A 68 13.27 -6.81 -11.10
CA SER A 68 12.34 -7.94 -11.30
C SER A 68 11.28 -8.05 -10.20
N GLN A 69 11.65 -7.78 -8.94
CA GLN A 69 10.73 -7.87 -7.82
C GLN A 69 9.66 -6.78 -7.84
N HIS A 70 10.03 -5.51 -8.09
CA HIS A 70 9.04 -4.45 -8.26
C HIS A 70 8.16 -4.68 -9.50
N ALA A 71 8.70 -5.20 -10.59
CA ALA A 71 7.90 -5.54 -11.77
C ALA A 71 6.84 -6.63 -11.47
N ILE A 72 7.19 -7.64 -10.65
CA ILE A 72 6.27 -8.67 -10.16
C ILE A 72 5.17 -8.03 -9.30
N LEU A 73 5.55 -7.25 -8.29
CA LEU A 73 4.59 -6.61 -7.38
C LEU A 73 3.67 -5.63 -8.15
N ALA A 74 4.17 -4.90 -9.16
CA ALA A 74 3.36 -4.02 -9.99
C ALA A 74 2.32 -4.80 -10.81
N THR A 75 2.73 -5.96 -11.35
CA THR A 75 1.83 -6.88 -12.06
C THR A 75 0.75 -7.43 -11.13
N HIS A 76 1.10 -7.76 -9.88
CA HIS A 76 0.14 -8.19 -8.86
C HIS A 76 -0.84 -7.08 -8.50
N GLN A 77 -0.34 -5.85 -8.31
CA GLN A 77 -1.16 -4.69 -8.01
C GLN A 77 -2.19 -4.40 -9.12
N ALA A 78 -1.77 -4.49 -10.39
CA ALA A 78 -2.68 -4.41 -11.53
C ALA A 78 -3.75 -5.51 -11.50
N ALA A 79 -3.37 -6.75 -11.22
CA ALA A 79 -4.31 -7.86 -11.11
C ALA A 79 -5.32 -7.66 -9.98
N GLN A 80 -4.88 -7.19 -8.81
CA GLN A 80 -5.77 -6.88 -7.68
C GLN A 80 -6.78 -5.79 -8.03
N ALA A 81 -6.34 -4.70 -8.69
CA ALA A 81 -7.23 -3.62 -9.10
C ALA A 81 -8.29 -4.09 -10.12
N ILE A 82 -7.91 -4.96 -11.05
CA ILE A 82 -8.84 -5.55 -12.03
C ILE A 82 -9.84 -6.48 -11.34
N THR A 83 -9.37 -7.35 -10.44
CA THR A 83 -10.25 -8.23 -9.65
C THR A 83 -11.28 -7.41 -8.88
N SER A 84 -10.86 -6.33 -8.21
CA SER A 84 -11.78 -5.42 -7.51
C SER A 84 -12.83 -4.81 -8.46
N CYS A 85 -12.45 -4.45 -9.69
CA CYS A 85 -13.40 -3.95 -10.70
C CYS A 85 -14.40 -5.03 -11.14
N ILE A 86 -13.96 -6.27 -11.31
CA ILE A 86 -14.84 -7.40 -11.67
C ILE A 86 -15.88 -7.63 -10.57
N GLU A 87 -15.44 -7.64 -9.31
CA GLU A 87 -16.32 -7.82 -8.16
C GLU A 87 -17.32 -6.66 -8.02
N ARG A 88 -16.86 -5.42 -8.21
CA ARG A 88 -17.75 -4.24 -8.22
C ARG A 88 -18.80 -4.34 -9.33
N ARG A 89 -18.39 -4.76 -10.54
CA ARG A 89 -19.31 -4.98 -11.66
C ARG A 89 -20.32 -6.08 -11.36
N ALA A 90 -19.90 -7.17 -10.72
CA ALA A 90 -20.79 -8.25 -10.29
C ALA A 90 -21.84 -7.77 -9.29
N LYS A 91 -21.52 -6.75 -8.48
CA LYS A 91 -22.46 -6.05 -7.58
C LYS A 91 -23.26 -4.92 -8.25
N GLY A 92 -23.33 -4.90 -9.58
CA GLY A 92 -24.10 -3.91 -10.35
C GLY A 92 -23.48 -2.50 -10.37
N LYS A 93 -22.25 -2.31 -9.88
CA LYS A 93 -21.59 -1.00 -9.88
C LYS A 93 -20.94 -0.72 -11.24
N LYS A 94 -21.06 0.52 -11.71
CA LYS A 94 -20.30 1.00 -12.88
C LYS A 94 -18.81 0.99 -12.55
N VAL A 95 -18.00 0.49 -13.48
CA VAL A 95 -16.53 0.42 -13.35
C VAL A 95 -15.87 0.81 -14.68
N SER A 96 -14.78 1.57 -14.61
CA SER A 96 -13.87 1.79 -15.74
C SER A 96 -12.55 1.05 -15.52
N LYS A 97 -11.66 1.13 -16.52
CA LYS A 97 -10.29 0.64 -16.40
C LYS A 97 -9.59 1.36 -15.23
N PRO A 98 -8.83 0.64 -14.37
CA PRO A 98 -8.01 1.27 -13.35
C PRO A 98 -6.92 2.18 -13.94
N THR A 99 -6.62 3.26 -13.21
CA THR A 99 -5.55 4.22 -13.52
C THR A 99 -4.70 4.44 -12.27
N PHE A 100 -3.39 4.29 -12.38
CA PHE A 100 -2.48 4.42 -11.22
C PHE A 100 -1.89 5.82 -11.14
N THR A 101 -2.50 6.71 -10.35
CA THR A 101 -2.03 8.11 -10.21
C THR A 101 -1.38 8.41 -8.87
N ALA A 102 -1.72 7.65 -7.82
CA ALA A 102 -1.22 7.87 -6.48
C ALA A 102 0.31 7.72 -6.38
N PRO A 103 1.00 8.64 -5.68
CA PRO A 103 2.45 8.62 -5.50
C PRO A 103 2.89 7.57 -4.47
N THR A 104 2.49 6.32 -4.70
CA THR A 104 2.69 5.20 -3.78
C THR A 104 3.34 4.02 -4.49
N MET A 105 4.17 3.28 -3.78
CA MET A 105 4.76 2.01 -4.23
C MET A 105 4.62 0.94 -3.14
N LYS A 106 4.43 -0.31 -3.56
CA LYS A 106 4.46 -1.45 -2.65
C LYS A 106 5.84 -2.09 -2.61
N ASP A 107 6.25 -2.44 -1.41
CA ASP A 107 7.45 -3.21 -1.12
C ASP A 107 7.09 -4.50 -0.40
N ASP A 108 7.90 -5.54 -0.60
CA ASP A 108 7.81 -6.77 0.18
C ASP A 108 9.15 -7.07 0.86
N THR A 109 9.23 -8.18 1.59
CA THR A 109 10.44 -8.57 2.34
C THR A 109 11.70 -8.76 1.49
N ARG A 110 11.60 -8.73 0.15
CA ARG A 110 12.75 -8.76 -0.76
C ARG A 110 13.16 -7.38 -1.25
N THR A 111 12.31 -6.37 -1.14
CA THR A 111 12.60 -4.98 -1.54
C THR A 111 12.77 -4.03 -0.36
N ILE A 112 12.36 -4.45 0.84
CA ILE A 112 12.59 -3.74 2.11
C ILE A 112 13.42 -4.57 3.07
N SER A 113 14.27 -3.91 3.86
CA SER A 113 14.98 -4.52 5.00
C SER A 113 15.06 -3.49 6.12
N LEU A 114 14.50 -3.81 7.28
CA LEU A 114 14.64 -2.99 8.49
C LEU A 114 15.87 -3.45 9.27
N PHE A 115 16.57 -2.50 9.88
CA PHE A 115 17.74 -2.74 10.70
C PHE A 115 17.49 -2.29 12.14
N ASP A 116 18.33 -2.77 13.05
CA ASP A 116 18.32 -2.47 14.48
C ASP A 116 18.90 -1.08 14.82
N ASP A 117 19.42 -0.36 13.83
CA ASP A 117 19.95 1.00 13.95
C ASP A 117 18.95 2.08 13.49
N ASP A 118 17.65 1.78 13.57
CA ASP A 118 16.55 2.65 13.13
C ASP A 118 16.64 3.08 11.66
N THR A 119 17.24 2.25 10.80
CA THR A 119 17.29 2.50 9.36
C THR A 119 16.53 1.45 8.55
N VAL A 120 16.15 1.86 7.33
CA VAL A 120 15.53 0.99 6.34
C VAL A 120 16.33 1.00 5.05
N SER A 121 16.59 -0.19 4.50
CA SER A 121 17.05 -0.34 3.12
C SER A 121 15.88 -0.57 2.19
N LEU A 122 15.78 0.25 1.14
CA LEU A 122 14.80 0.16 0.08
C LEU A 122 15.49 -0.11 -1.25
N SER A 123 14.99 -1.10 -2.00
CA SER A 123 15.36 -1.28 -3.41
C SER A 123 14.75 -0.16 -4.26
N THR A 124 15.53 0.37 -5.20
CA THR A 124 15.09 1.37 -6.20
C THR A 124 15.32 0.85 -7.63
N THR A 125 15.03 1.66 -8.64
CA THR A 125 15.32 1.33 -10.06
C THR A 125 16.81 1.11 -10.33
N GLN A 126 17.70 1.79 -9.60
CA GLN A 126 19.13 1.76 -9.85
C GLN A 126 19.90 0.95 -8.79
N SER A 127 19.69 1.28 -7.52
CA SER A 127 20.46 0.71 -6.40
C SER A 127 19.59 0.55 -5.16
N ARG A 128 20.15 0.03 -4.06
CA ARG A 128 19.49 0.12 -2.76
C ARG A 128 19.93 1.40 -2.08
N ILE A 129 18.97 2.10 -1.47
CA ILE A 129 19.23 3.24 -0.59
C ILE A 129 19.01 2.82 0.87
N ARG A 130 19.67 3.49 1.81
CA ARG A 130 19.47 3.34 3.26
C ARG A 130 19.00 4.68 3.82
N CYS A 131 17.82 4.70 4.43
CA CYS A 131 17.19 5.92 4.97
C CYS A 131 17.00 5.74 6.48
N GLU A 132 17.11 6.83 7.24
CA GLU A 132 16.79 6.82 8.67
C GLU A 132 15.27 6.88 8.86
N LEU A 133 14.77 6.13 9.85
CA LEU A 133 13.39 6.19 10.29
C LEU A 133 13.25 7.31 11.32
N VAL A 134 12.35 8.25 11.05
CA VAL A 134 12.06 9.34 11.98
C VAL A 134 11.10 8.81 13.04
N LEU A 135 11.67 8.16 14.04
CA LEU A 135 10.96 7.68 15.23
C LEU A 135 10.90 8.78 16.31
N PRO A 136 9.84 8.82 17.14
CA PRO A 136 9.77 9.74 18.26
C PRO A 136 10.79 9.37 19.37
N ASP A 137 11.39 10.38 20.01
CA ASP A 137 12.43 10.28 21.05
C ASP A 137 12.03 9.54 22.35
N THR A 138 10.81 9.03 22.45
CA THR A 138 10.36 8.29 23.63
C THR A 138 10.75 6.83 23.51
N ASP A 139 11.70 6.38 24.34
CA ASP A 139 12.13 4.96 24.52
C ASP A 139 10.95 3.99 24.76
N ASP A 140 9.77 4.51 25.13
CA ASP A 140 8.55 3.72 25.36
C ASP A 140 7.61 3.69 24.14
N GLY A 141 8.04 4.23 23.00
CA GLY A 141 7.25 4.33 21.79
C GLY A 141 6.83 2.96 21.29
N TYR A 142 5.52 2.72 21.14
CA TYR A 142 4.95 1.46 20.63
C TYR A 142 5.56 0.99 19.29
N GLN A 143 6.22 1.89 18.55
CA GLN A 143 6.91 1.61 17.31
C GLN A 143 8.21 0.82 17.48
N GLN A 144 8.98 1.02 18.55
CA GLN A 144 10.21 0.26 18.81
C GLN A 144 9.92 -1.23 19.09
N GLN A 145 8.69 -1.55 19.50
CA GLN A 145 8.28 -2.91 19.83
C GLN A 145 8.11 -3.83 18.60
N TYR A 146 8.16 -3.32 17.36
CA TYR A 146 7.96 -4.14 16.16
C TYR A 146 9.26 -4.52 15.44
N PRO A 147 10.20 -3.58 15.18
CA PRO A 147 11.51 -3.91 14.63
C PRO A 147 12.32 -4.85 15.54
N ASP A 148 12.26 -4.64 16.86
CA ASP A 148 13.13 -5.31 17.83
C ASP A 148 12.53 -6.58 18.45
N SER A 149 11.42 -7.07 17.92
CA SER A 149 10.72 -8.22 18.49
C SER A 149 10.86 -9.46 17.61
N ASP A 150 11.44 -10.53 18.18
CA ASP A 150 11.55 -11.85 17.52
C ASP A 150 10.20 -12.49 17.15
N THR A 151 9.09 -11.89 17.59
CA THR A 151 7.74 -12.41 17.39
C THR A 151 7.05 -11.83 16.16
N TRP A 152 7.48 -10.66 15.67
CA TRP A 152 6.86 -10.00 14.53
C TRP A 152 7.72 -10.14 13.28
N SER A 153 7.09 -10.45 12.16
CA SER A 153 7.73 -10.50 10.86
C SER A 153 7.22 -9.38 9.97
N VAL A 154 8.13 -8.68 9.30
CA VAL A 154 7.80 -7.69 8.27
C VAL A 154 7.04 -8.37 7.12
N THR A 155 6.07 -7.65 6.56
CA THR A 155 5.26 -8.08 5.42
C THR A 155 5.25 -7.01 4.33
N GLU A 156 4.32 -7.13 3.37
CA GLU A 156 4.07 -6.08 2.39
C GLU A 156 3.91 -4.73 3.09
N SER A 157 4.66 -3.76 2.58
CA SER A 157 4.77 -2.40 3.09
C SER A 157 4.47 -1.43 1.94
N THR A 158 4.11 -0.19 2.26
CA THR A 158 3.78 0.82 1.24
C THR A 158 4.56 2.09 1.50
N LEU A 159 5.35 2.51 0.52
CA LEU A 159 5.97 3.82 0.49
C LEU A 159 5.00 4.82 -0.16
N THR A 160 4.84 5.98 0.47
CA THR A 160 4.00 7.09 -0.04
C THR A 160 4.81 8.38 -0.04
N ALA A 161 4.89 9.03 -1.19
CA ALA A 161 5.42 10.39 -1.29
C ALA A 161 4.27 11.40 -1.14
N ARG A 162 4.43 12.39 -0.27
CA ARG A 162 3.42 13.41 0.00
C ARG A 162 4.07 14.71 0.43
N ASP A 163 3.72 15.81 -0.23
CA ASP A 163 4.15 17.17 0.14
C ASP A 163 5.68 17.33 0.27
N GLY A 164 6.44 16.52 -0.49
CA GLY A 164 7.92 16.49 -0.41
C GLY A 164 8.48 15.58 0.69
N ASP A 165 7.65 14.92 1.49
CA ASP A 165 8.05 13.93 2.47
C ASP A 165 7.74 12.51 2.00
N TYR A 166 8.40 11.54 2.64
CA TYR A 166 8.24 10.12 2.37
C TYR A 166 7.77 9.41 3.63
N PHE A 167 6.64 8.71 3.51
CA PHE A 167 6.03 7.95 4.59
C PHE A 167 6.05 6.46 4.25
N LEU A 168 6.59 5.67 5.17
CA LEU A 168 6.68 4.23 5.05
C LEU A 168 5.65 3.58 5.97
N HIS A 169 4.69 2.89 5.37
CA HIS A 169 3.69 2.06 6.03
C HIS A 169 4.24 0.63 6.09
N ILE A 170 4.81 0.26 7.22
CA ILE A 170 5.46 -1.03 7.42
C ILE A 170 4.42 -2.03 7.93
N GLY A 171 4.16 -3.07 7.15
CA GLY A 171 3.31 -4.17 7.58
C GLY A 171 4.06 -5.15 8.48
N PHE A 172 3.43 -5.56 9.58
CA PHE A 172 3.92 -6.58 10.48
C PHE A 172 2.87 -7.67 10.68
N ARG A 173 3.32 -8.90 10.87
CA ARG A 173 2.47 -10.01 11.32
C ARG A 173 3.13 -10.85 12.40
N ARG A 174 2.32 -11.41 13.29
CA ARG A 174 2.72 -12.49 14.21
C ARG A 174 1.61 -13.53 14.30
N HIS A 175 1.91 -14.72 14.80
CA HIS A 175 0.87 -15.69 15.11
C HIS A 175 -0.05 -15.19 16.24
N LYS A 176 -1.35 -15.49 16.13
CA LYS A 176 -2.31 -15.34 17.23
C LYS A 176 -1.91 -16.24 18.39
N ASN A 177 -1.98 -15.70 19.60
CA ASN A 177 -1.87 -16.48 20.82
C ASN A 177 -3.19 -17.21 21.12
N ASP A 178 -3.19 -18.13 22.09
CA ASP A 178 -4.35 -18.97 22.40
C ASP A 178 -5.58 -18.15 22.84
N THR A 179 -5.38 -17.00 23.51
CA THR A 179 -6.45 -16.10 23.92
C THR A 179 -7.10 -15.41 22.71
N GLU A 180 -6.31 -14.93 21.76
CA GLU A 180 -6.77 -14.27 20.53
C GLU A 180 -7.46 -15.25 19.56
N ARG A 181 -7.09 -16.54 19.60
CA ARG A 181 -7.80 -17.59 18.85
C ARG A 181 -9.20 -17.87 19.41
N ASN A 182 -9.39 -17.65 20.72
CA ASN A 182 -10.62 -17.98 21.42
C ASN A 182 -11.60 -16.81 21.57
N THR A 183 -11.19 -15.58 21.23
CA THR A 183 -12.02 -14.38 21.36
C THR A 183 -12.49 -13.94 19.97
N GLY A 184 -13.79 -14.09 19.66
CA GLY A 184 -14.38 -13.56 18.44
C GLY A 184 -14.25 -12.03 18.38
N SER A 185 -13.79 -11.49 17.25
CA SER A 185 -13.42 -10.08 17.05
C SER A 185 -14.51 -9.08 17.47
N VAL A 186 -14.22 -8.20 18.44
CA VAL A 186 -15.03 -7.02 18.77
C VAL A 186 -14.43 -5.81 18.07
N VAL A 187 -15.25 -5.10 17.30
CA VAL A 187 -14.89 -3.90 16.53
C VAL A 187 -15.23 -2.65 17.34
N GLU A 188 -14.23 -2.03 17.98
CA GLU A 188 -14.38 -0.77 18.75
C GLU A 188 -13.45 0.37 18.28
N SER A 189 -12.67 0.18 17.21
CA SER A 189 -11.47 1.00 16.96
C SER A 189 -11.65 2.23 16.05
N VAL A 190 -12.69 2.28 15.21
CA VAL A 190 -12.85 3.39 14.21
C VAL A 190 -13.61 4.59 14.79
N ASP A 191 -14.62 4.36 15.64
CA ASP A 191 -15.45 5.42 16.23
C ASP A 191 -14.77 6.16 17.39
N ALA A 192 -13.77 5.54 18.03
CA ALA A 192 -12.93 6.19 19.02
C ALA A 192 -11.99 7.23 18.38
N CYS A 193 -11.45 6.93 17.20
CA CYS A 193 -10.50 7.81 16.49
C CYS A 193 -11.18 9.09 15.95
N LYS A 194 -12.42 8.98 15.42
CA LYS A 194 -13.20 10.15 14.96
C LYS A 194 -13.58 11.10 16.10
N ARG A 195 -13.83 10.58 17.31
CA ARG A 195 -14.16 11.40 18.49
C ARG A 195 -12.94 12.12 19.09
N ALA A 196 -11.75 11.51 19.03
CA ALA A 196 -10.53 12.11 19.55
C ALA A 196 -10.01 13.28 18.67
N PHE A 197 -10.17 13.21 17.35
CA PHE A 197 -9.74 14.30 16.45
C PHE A 197 -10.63 15.54 16.49
N GLY A 198 -11.94 15.37 16.75
CA GLY A 198 -12.89 16.48 16.80
C GLY A 198 -12.75 17.41 18.02
N SER A 199 -12.07 16.97 19.09
CA SER A 199 -12.01 17.74 20.35
C SER A 199 -10.75 18.59 20.54
N LEU A 200 -9.74 18.48 19.67
CA LEU A 200 -8.39 19.02 19.96
C LEU A 200 -7.98 20.31 19.23
N GLY A 201 -8.71 20.80 18.22
CA GLY A 201 -8.56 22.17 17.70
C GLY A 201 -7.13 22.66 17.35
N LEU A 202 -6.22 21.79 16.88
CA LEU A 202 -4.82 22.13 16.60
C LEU A 202 -4.55 22.53 15.12
N PRO A 203 -3.60 23.45 14.83
CA PRO A 203 -3.25 23.89 13.48
C PRO A 203 -2.37 22.90 12.69
N HIS A 204 -2.54 22.89 11.37
CA HIS A 204 -2.12 21.85 10.39
C HIS A 204 -0.63 21.49 10.27
N ARG A 205 0.31 22.23 10.89
CA ARG A 205 1.75 22.10 10.58
C ARG A 205 2.58 21.32 11.60
N LEU A 206 1.96 20.74 12.64
CA LEU A 206 2.66 20.08 13.77
C LEU A 206 2.09 18.70 14.15
N GLN A 207 1.40 18.02 13.24
CA GLN A 207 0.87 16.69 13.53
C GLN A 207 1.66 15.62 12.78
N THR A 208 2.80 15.22 13.36
CA THR A 208 3.36 13.89 13.12
C THR A 208 2.39 12.87 13.73
N VAL A 209 1.36 12.48 12.97
CA VAL A 209 0.38 11.50 13.43
C VAL A 209 0.91 10.11 13.12
N MET A 210 1.51 9.49 14.12
CA MET A 210 1.69 8.05 14.17
C MET A 210 0.32 7.40 14.43
N MET A 211 -0.15 6.56 13.50
CA MET A 211 -1.38 5.80 13.68
C MET A 211 -1.10 4.31 13.47
N VAL A 212 -1.17 3.52 14.55
CA VAL A 212 -1.21 2.06 14.50
C VAL A 212 -2.67 1.67 14.24
N ILE A 213 -2.99 1.25 13.02
CA ILE A 213 -4.33 0.76 12.70
C ILE A 213 -4.37 -0.74 12.95
N GLU A 214 -5.25 -1.18 13.85
CA GLU A 214 -5.66 -2.59 13.91
C GLU A 214 -6.58 -2.86 12.72
N LEU A 215 -6.03 -3.42 11.64
CA LEU A 215 -6.81 -3.74 10.45
C LEU A 215 -7.60 -5.04 10.68
N PRO A 216 -8.94 -5.04 10.60
CA PRO A 216 -9.73 -6.27 10.60
C PRO A 216 -9.49 -7.11 9.33
N ASP A 217 -9.66 -8.43 9.42
CA ASP A 217 -9.39 -9.42 8.35
C ASP A 217 -10.11 -9.12 7.01
N SER A 218 -11.11 -8.23 6.98
CA SER A 218 -11.81 -7.82 5.75
C SER A 218 -11.03 -6.87 4.84
N TRP A 219 -9.86 -6.35 5.25
CA TRP A 219 -9.10 -5.34 4.51
C TRP A 219 -7.82 -5.83 3.83
N ILE A 220 -7.40 -7.08 4.07
CA ILE A 220 -6.21 -7.68 3.42
C ILE A 220 -6.68 -8.84 2.54
N SER A 221 -7.19 -8.46 1.36
CA SER A 221 -7.34 -9.28 0.15
C SER A 221 -7.65 -10.78 0.36
N LYS A 222 -8.95 -11.13 0.37
CA LYS A 222 -9.52 -12.19 -0.49
C LYS A 222 -11.03 -11.99 -0.65
N GLU A 223 -11.41 -11.69 -1.89
CA GLU A 223 -12.77 -11.58 -2.45
C GLU A 223 -13.68 -10.42 -1.98
N GLY A 224 -14.03 -9.55 -2.92
CA GLY A 224 -15.45 -9.46 -3.26
C GLY A 224 -16.25 -8.26 -2.75
N GLY A 225 -15.78 -7.02 -2.89
CA GLY A 225 -16.59 -5.77 -2.99
C GLY A 225 -17.37 -5.18 -1.77
N MET A 226 -17.67 -3.87 -1.88
CA MET A 226 -18.53 -2.96 -1.07
C MET A 226 -17.92 -2.41 0.25
N TYR A 227 -17.33 -1.20 0.25
CA TYR A 227 -17.91 0.17 0.41
C TYR A 227 -18.23 0.59 1.86
N LEU A 228 -17.44 1.55 2.40
CA LEU A 228 -17.90 2.84 2.98
C LEU A 228 -16.68 3.77 3.23
N ASP A 229 -16.91 5.06 3.09
CA ASP A 229 -15.96 6.18 2.93
C ASP A 229 -14.98 6.46 4.10
N ALA A 230 -13.71 6.65 3.70
CA ALA A 230 -12.68 7.63 4.11
C ALA A 230 -12.09 7.67 5.55
N PRO A 231 -10.78 8.03 5.71
CA PRO A 231 -9.64 7.94 4.78
C PRO A 231 -8.36 7.35 5.43
N CYS A 232 -7.72 6.36 4.81
CA CYS A 232 -6.26 6.07 4.91
C CYS A 232 -5.86 5.03 3.85
N SER A 233 -6.32 5.23 2.62
CA SER A 233 -5.88 4.47 1.45
C SER A 233 -5.99 5.39 0.24
N GLY A 234 -5.12 6.39 0.18
CA GLY A 234 -5.04 7.32 -0.93
C GLY A 234 -4.37 6.68 -2.16
N THR A 235 -4.93 5.58 -2.69
CA THR A 235 -4.74 5.27 -4.10
C THR A 235 -5.80 6.05 -4.88
N TRP A 236 -5.49 7.27 -5.27
CA TRP A 236 -6.30 8.00 -6.24
C TRP A 236 -6.26 7.24 -7.57
N ILE A 237 -7.38 6.63 -7.92
CA ILE A 237 -7.69 6.19 -9.28
C ILE A 237 -8.69 7.22 -9.79
N GLU A 238 -8.24 8.15 -10.62
CA GLU A 238 -9.12 9.12 -11.26
C GLU A 238 -9.97 8.38 -12.31
N PHE A 239 -11.27 8.25 -12.04
CA PHE A 239 -12.25 7.71 -12.98
C PHE A 239 -12.70 8.87 -13.87
N ASN A 240 -12.05 9.05 -15.01
CA ASN A 240 -12.40 10.13 -15.96
C ASN A 240 -13.86 9.92 -16.45
N GLU A 241 -14.76 10.85 -16.09
CA GLU A 241 -16.11 10.90 -16.64
C GLU A 241 -16.01 11.34 -18.11
N LEU A 242 -16.15 10.38 -19.03
CA LEU A 242 -16.28 10.69 -20.45
C LEU A 242 -17.53 11.56 -20.67
N GLU A 243 -17.30 12.79 -21.12
CA GLU A 243 -18.29 13.70 -21.67
C GLU A 243 -19.13 12.98 -22.74
N ARG A 244 -20.45 13.17 -22.66
CA ARG A 244 -21.41 12.64 -23.63
C ARG A 244 -21.31 13.43 -24.95
N PRO A 245 -21.49 12.80 -26.12
CA PRO A 245 -21.77 13.53 -27.33
C PRO A 245 -23.16 14.16 -27.24
N ILE A 246 -23.26 15.45 -27.55
CA ILE A 246 -24.53 16.15 -27.73
C ILE A 246 -25.19 15.55 -28.97
N ALA A 247 -26.27 14.79 -28.75
CA ALA A 247 -27.18 14.39 -29.82
C ALA A 247 -28.07 15.57 -30.18
N SER A 248 -28.12 15.85 -31.48
CA SER A 248 -28.99 16.78 -32.17
C SER A 248 -30.47 16.70 -31.77
N GLY A 249 -31.08 17.86 -31.56
CA GLY A 249 -32.52 18.13 -31.60
C GLY A 249 -32.73 19.55 -32.08
#